data_AF-A0A9E3RXY8-F1
#
_entry.id   AF-A0A9E3RXY8-F1
#
_cell.length_a   1.000
_cell.length_b   1.000
_cell.length_c   1.000
_cell.angle_alpha   90.00
_cell.angle_beta   90.00
_cell.angle_gamma   90.00
#
_symmetry.space_group_name_H-M   'P 1'
#
loop_
_entity.id
_entity.type
_entity.pdbx_description
1 polymer ?
#
loop_
_entity_poly.entity_id
_entity_poly.type
_entity_poly.pdbx_seq_one_letter_code
_entity_poly.pdbx_strand_id
1 'polypeptide(L)'
;MMRPLKLVLFGAMALAQLAVPTWMIVGREWALRNGTTFKFLTAPIDPYDAFRGRYVALAFDAYHVPVDSLDGWFSGDIAYVTVEEGPDGYARLASASKTPPATPNYIKTTMSYPMPADSNSVTPNTNEICVELPFDRFYMEETLAPKAEQAYREHSTRTTHDCYAAVRIYNGQAAIENLYIVGKPIGEYLIQE
;
A
#
# COMPACT_ATOMS: atom_id res chain seq x y z
N MET A 1 12.49 0.69 -50.58
CA MET A 1 11.53 -0.18 -49.87
C MET A 1 11.82 -0.27 -48.35
N MET A 2 12.29 0.80 -47.68
CA MET A 2 12.67 0.76 -46.25
C MET A 2 11.79 1.66 -45.35
N ARG A 3 10.94 2.50 -45.94
CA ARG A 3 10.00 3.38 -45.20
C ARG A 3 8.92 2.63 -44.42
N PRO A 4 8.24 1.58 -44.96
CA PRO A 4 7.19 0.92 -44.19
C PRO A 4 7.75 0.12 -43.02
N LEU A 5 8.93 -0.51 -43.18
CA LEU A 5 9.59 -1.24 -42.10
C LEU A 5 9.97 -0.33 -40.92
N LYS A 6 10.49 0.88 -41.20
CA LYS A 6 10.81 1.85 -40.15
C LYS A 6 9.57 2.30 -39.36
N LEU A 7 8.44 2.48 -40.03
CA LEU A 7 7.17 2.82 -39.37
C LEU A 7 6.63 1.68 -38.51
N VAL A 8 6.73 0.43 -38.98
CA VAL A 8 6.35 -0.75 -38.20
C VAL A 8 7.23 -0.89 -36.94
N LEU A 9 8.55 -0.75 -37.09
CA LEU A 9 9.47 -0.81 -35.95
C LEU A 9 9.23 0.32 -34.94
N PHE A 10 8.96 1.53 -35.42
CA PHE A 10 8.59 2.65 -34.55
C PHE A 10 7.29 2.38 -33.79
N GLY A 11 6.25 1.87 -34.47
CA GLY A 11 4.99 1.49 -33.85
C GLY A 11 5.17 0.40 -32.79
N ALA A 12 5.96 -0.63 -33.08
CA ALA A 12 6.27 -1.70 -32.14
C ALA A 12 6.99 -1.17 -30.89
N MET A 13 7.97 -0.28 -31.06
CA MET A 13 8.67 0.37 -29.96
C MET A 13 7.72 1.22 -29.10
N ALA A 14 6.87 2.04 -29.71
CA ALA A 14 5.89 2.86 -29.00
C ALA A 14 4.90 2.00 -28.21
N LEU A 15 4.41 0.89 -28.79
CA LEU A 15 3.53 -0.05 -28.09
C LEU A 15 4.24 -0.72 -26.91
N ALA A 16 5.50 -1.15 -27.08
CA ALA A 16 6.28 -1.73 -25.99
C ALA A 16 6.49 -0.73 -24.83
N GLN A 17 6.75 0.54 -25.15
CA GLN A 17 6.89 1.61 -24.16
C GLN A 17 5.58 1.89 -23.41
N LEU A 18 4.43 1.83 -24.10
CA LEU A 18 3.10 2.03 -23.47
C LEU A 18 2.61 0.80 -22.71
N ALA A 19 3.09 -0.40 -23.04
CA ALA A 19 2.64 -1.64 -22.41
C ALA A 19 2.90 -1.67 -20.91
N VAL A 20 4.09 -1.22 -20.47
CA VAL A 20 4.48 -1.22 -19.05
C VAL A 20 3.58 -0.32 -18.18
N PRO A 21 3.42 0.99 -18.45
CA PRO A 21 2.53 1.83 -17.65
C PRO A 21 1.07 1.39 -17.76
N THR A 22 0.63 0.91 -18.93
CA THR A 22 -0.73 0.38 -19.10
C THR A 22 -0.95 -0.83 -18.19
N TRP A 23 0.00 -1.76 -18.13
CA TRP A 23 -0.07 -2.92 -17.25
C TRP A 23 -0.16 -2.52 -15.77
N MET A 24 0.62 -1.52 -15.35
CA MET A 24 0.57 -0.99 -13.98
C MET A 24 -0.80 -0.38 -13.63
N ILE A 25 -1.39 0.39 -14.55
CA ILE A 25 -2.71 1.02 -14.37
C ILE A 25 -3.79 -0.05 -14.32
N VAL A 26 -3.79 -1.00 -15.25
CA VAL A 26 -4.78 -2.08 -15.32
C VAL A 26 -4.74 -2.93 -14.04
N GLY A 27 -3.56 -3.25 -13.51
CA GLY A 27 -3.43 -4.00 -12.26
C GLY A 27 -4.09 -3.30 -11.07
N ARG A 28 -3.85 -1.98 -10.92
CA ARG A 28 -4.47 -1.17 -9.86
C ARG A 28 -5.97 -1.04 -10.03
N GLU A 29 -6.44 -0.77 -11.24
CA GLU A 29 -7.88 -0.67 -11.55
C GLU A 29 -8.60 -2.00 -11.29
N TRP A 30 -7.94 -3.12 -11.58
CA TRP A 30 -8.54 -4.43 -11.38
C TRP A 30 -8.71 -4.74 -9.89
N ALA A 31 -7.72 -4.36 -9.06
CA ALA A 31 -7.83 -4.40 -7.61
C ALA A 31 -8.94 -3.47 -7.09
N LEU A 32 -9.08 -2.27 -7.64
CA LEU A 32 -10.15 -1.35 -7.25
C LEU A 32 -11.55 -1.89 -7.56
N ARG A 33 -11.71 -2.63 -8.66
CA ARG A 33 -13.02 -3.15 -9.10
C ARG A 33 -13.41 -4.49 -8.45
N ASN A 34 -12.46 -5.40 -8.26
CA ASN A 34 -12.73 -6.78 -7.86
C ASN A 34 -12.10 -7.17 -6.52
N GLY A 35 -11.29 -6.29 -5.94
CA GLY A 35 -10.60 -6.54 -4.70
C GLY A 35 -11.47 -6.34 -3.47
N THR A 36 -11.08 -7.06 -2.41
CA THR A 36 -11.67 -6.93 -1.08
C THR A 36 -11.12 -5.67 -0.43
N THR A 37 -12.00 -4.87 0.18
CA THR A 37 -11.60 -3.66 0.91
C THR A 37 -11.13 -3.99 2.32
N PHE A 38 -9.95 -3.50 2.67
CA PHE A 38 -9.34 -3.63 3.98
C PHE A 38 -9.03 -2.24 4.54
N LYS A 39 -9.27 -2.02 5.84
CA LYS A 39 -9.03 -0.73 6.50
C LYS A 39 -7.68 -0.72 7.18
N PHE A 40 -6.70 -0.06 6.60
CA PHE A 40 -5.38 0.05 7.20
C PHE A 40 -5.29 1.30 8.07
N LEU A 41 -4.84 1.13 9.31
CA LEU A 41 -4.51 2.25 10.18
C LEU A 41 -3.32 3.00 9.62
N THR A 42 -3.43 4.32 9.63
CA THR A 42 -2.42 5.19 9.03
C THR A 42 -1.91 6.22 10.04
N ALA A 43 -0.61 6.50 9.99
CA ALA A 43 0.05 7.54 10.76
C ALA A 43 0.51 8.70 9.84
N PRO A 44 0.58 9.93 10.36
CA PRO A 44 0.91 11.13 9.59
C PRO A 44 2.38 11.13 9.23
N ILE A 45 2.67 11.49 7.99
CA ILE A 45 4.00 11.90 7.55
C ILE A 45 3.85 13.25 6.81
N ASP A 46 4.82 14.15 6.99
CA ASP A 46 4.94 15.45 6.29
C ASP A 46 5.51 15.25 4.87
N PRO A 47 4.73 15.41 3.78
CA PRO A 47 5.16 15.04 2.45
C PRO A 47 5.05 16.21 1.46
N TYR A 48 6.07 17.07 1.43
CA TYR A 48 6.26 18.02 0.34
C TYR A 48 7.33 17.54 -0.65
N ASP A 49 6.97 17.40 -1.92
CA ASP A 49 7.89 17.10 -3.02
C ASP A 49 7.65 18.04 -4.22
N ALA A 50 8.63 18.88 -4.53
CA ALA A 50 8.55 19.93 -5.55
C ALA A 50 8.30 19.41 -6.99
N PHE A 51 8.55 18.13 -7.26
CA PHE A 51 8.39 17.56 -8.62
C PHE A 51 7.17 16.64 -8.78
N ARG A 52 6.52 16.26 -7.68
CA ARG A 52 5.47 15.23 -7.68
C ARG A 52 4.10 15.77 -7.26
N GLY A 53 4.01 17.07 -6.98
CA GLY A 53 2.81 17.71 -6.45
C GLY A 53 2.57 17.33 -4.99
N ARG A 54 1.44 17.77 -4.44
CA ARG A 54 1.06 17.44 -3.07
C ARG A 54 0.28 16.13 -3.01
N TYR A 55 0.60 15.31 -2.01
CA TYR A 55 -0.08 14.06 -1.67
C TYR A 55 -0.13 13.94 -0.15
N VAL A 56 -0.96 13.05 0.38
CA VAL A 56 -0.90 12.67 1.79
C VAL A 56 -0.04 11.41 1.88
N ALA A 57 1.11 11.49 2.55
CA ALA A 57 1.91 10.31 2.84
C ALA A 57 1.27 9.53 3.99
N LEU A 58 1.23 8.22 3.82
CA LEU A 58 0.63 7.29 4.75
C LEU A 58 1.76 6.45 5.33
N ALA A 59 2.06 6.64 6.61
CA ALA A 59 2.72 5.59 7.37
C ALA A 59 1.66 4.54 7.70
N PHE A 60 2.00 3.28 7.57
CA PHE A 60 1.15 2.19 8.04
C PHE A 60 1.85 1.55 9.22
N ASP A 61 1.13 1.21 10.28
CA ASP A 61 1.71 0.47 11.42
C ASP A 61 1.98 -1.00 11.07
N ALA A 62 1.31 -1.50 10.02
CA ALA A 62 1.35 -2.89 9.59
C ALA A 62 2.48 -3.13 8.57
N TYR A 63 3.74 -3.08 9.00
CA TYR A 63 4.91 -3.49 8.20
C TYR A 63 5.62 -4.73 8.74
N HIS A 64 5.25 -5.16 9.94
CA HIS A 64 5.71 -6.41 10.55
C HIS A 64 4.78 -7.55 10.19
N VAL A 65 5.34 -8.66 9.70
CA VAL A 65 4.58 -9.87 9.36
C VAL A 65 5.15 -11.05 10.12
N PRO A 66 4.34 -11.75 10.93
CA PRO A 66 4.81 -12.95 11.61
C PRO A 66 5.08 -14.07 10.60
N VAL A 67 6.15 -14.82 10.85
CA VAL A 67 6.57 -15.98 10.05
C VAL A 67 7.01 -17.12 10.96
N ASP A 68 6.79 -18.36 10.52
CA ASP A 68 7.19 -19.55 11.29
C ASP A 68 8.71 -19.67 11.42
N SER A 69 9.45 -19.34 10.36
CA SER A 69 10.91 -19.36 10.33
C SER A 69 11.46 -18.21 9.48
N LEU A 70 12.60 -17.67 9.92
CA LEU A 70 13.39 -16.72 9.14
C LEU A 70 14.33 -17.41 8.15
N ASP A 71 14.43 -18.74 8.20
CA ASP A 71 15.32 -19.49 7.34
C ASP A 71 14.95 -19.29 5.87
N GLY A 72 15.97 -18.91 5.10
CA GLY A 72 15.83 -18.66 3.68
C GLY A 72 15.23 -17.30 3.33
N TRP A 73 14.80 -16.46 4.27
CA TRP A 73 14.41 -15.09 3.97
C TRP A 73 15.64 -14.18 3.86
N PHE A 74 15.76 -13.48 2.74
CA PHE A 74 16.80 -12.49 2.51
C PHE A 74 16.21 -11.14 2.15
N SER A 75 16.94 -10.07 2.49
CA SER A 75 16.59 -8.71 2.06
C SER A 75 16.49 -8.67 0.53
N GLY A 76 15.40 -8.12 0.01
CA GLY A 76 15.09 -8.11 -1.42
C GLY A 76 14.26 -9.30 -1.92
N ASP A 77 13.99 -10.30 -1.09
CA ASP A 77 13.13 -11.43 -1.48
C ASP A 77 11.69 -10.95 -1.73
N ILE A 78 11.04 -11.56 -2.73
CA ILE A 78 9.61 -11.35 -2.97
C ILE A 78 8.82 -12.09 -1.88
N ALA A 79 8.00 -11.35 -1.15
CA ALA A 79 7.06 -11.85 -0.17
C ALA A 79 5.63 -11.70 -0.67
N TYR A 80 4.84 -12.74 -0.46
CA TYR A 80 3.39 -12.73 -0.62
C TYR A 80 2.76 -12.69 0.77
N VAL A 81 2.22 -11.53 1.12
CA VAL A 81 1.72 -11.26 2.47
C VAL A 81 0.21 -11.35 2.47
N THR A 82 -0.34 -12.27 3.25
CA THR A 82 -1.78 -12.42 3.45
C THR A 82 -2.30 -11.32 4.36
N VAL A 83 -3.44 -10.72 3.98
CA VAL A 83 -4.10 -9.67 4.75
C VAL A 83 -5.42 -10.19 5.28
N GLU A 84 -5.65 -9.96 6.57
CA GLU A 84 -6.87 -10.35 7.28
C GLU A 84 -7.45 -9.16 8.04
N GLU A 85 -8.76 -9.21 8.30
CA GLU A 85 -9.44 -8.24 9.15
C GLU A 85 -9.33 -8.69 10.61
N GLY A 86 -8.77 -7.82 11.45
CA GLY A 86 -8.69 -8.00 12.89
C GLY A 86 -10.04 -7.87 13.59
N PRO A 87 -10.13 -8.25 14.87
CA PRO A 87 -11.37 -8.15 15.65
C PRO A 87 -11.87 -6.71 15.87
N ASP A 88 -11.00 -5.74 15.66
CA ASP A 88 -11.24 -4.29 15.68
C ASP A 88 -11.75 -3.74 14.34
N GLY A 89 -11.85 -4.58 13.31
CA GLY A 89 -12.29 -4.18 11.96
C GLY A 89 -11.20 -3.50 11.12
N TYR A 90 -9.94 -3.57 11.55
CA TYR A 90 -8.78 -3.05 10.83
C TYR A 90 -7.92 -4.17 10.26
N ALA A 91 -7.25 -3.88 9.16
CA ALA A 91 -6.40 -4.81 8.43
C ALA A 91 -5.12 -5.12 9.21
N ARG A 92 -4.75 -6.41 9.24
CA ARG A 92 -3.50 -6.90 9.82
C ARG A 92 -2.81 -7.82 8.82
N LEU A 93 -1.48 -7.79 8.81
CA LEU A 93 -0.68 -8.71 8.02
C LEU A 93 -0.57 -10.03 8.79
N ALA A 94 -1.20 -11.09 8.27
CA ALA A 94 -1.37 -12.34 9.01
C ALA A 94 -0.20 -13.31 8.84
N SER A 95 0.37 -13.39 7.64
CA SER A 95 1.46 -14.32 7.32
C SER A 95 2.17 -13.91 6.04
N ALA A 96 3.45 -14.26 5.90
CA ALA A 96 4.19 -14.13 4.66
C ALA A 96 4.61 -15.49 4.08
N SER A 97 4.49 -15.63 2.76
CA SER A 97 4.94 -16.81 2.00
C SER A 97 5.84 -16.39 0.83
N LYS A 98 6.68 -17.31 0.36
CA LYS A 98 7.47 -17.15 -0.88
C LYS A 98 6.69 -17.52 -2.14
N THR A 99 5.52 -18.13 -1.98
CA THR A 99 4.61 -18.48 -3.07
C THR A 99 3.26 -17.79 -2.88
N PRO A 100 2.55 -17.47 -3.97
CA PRO A 100 1.21 -16.90 -3.87
C PRO A 100 0.28 -17.83 -3.08
N PRO A 101 -0.45 -17.32 -2.07
CA PRO A 101 -1.46 -18.11 -1.37
C PRO A 101 -2.66 -18.38 -2.29
N ALA A 102 -3.49 -19.35 -1.90
CA ALA A 102 -4.70 -19.72 -2.65
C ALA A 102 -5.80 -18.64 -2.56
N THR A 103 -5.76 -17.80 -1.53
CA THR A 103 -6.70 -16.69 -1.36
C THR A 103 -6.28 -15.50 -2.23
N PRO A 104 -7.22 -14.68 -2.73
CA PRO A 104 -6.88 -13.47 -3.50
C PRO A 104 -6.44 -12.29 -2.61
N ASN A 105 -6.60 -12.40 -1.29
CA ASN A 105 -6.38 -11.34 -0.31
C ASN A 105 -4.91 -11.32 0.15
N TYR A 106 -3.99 -11.19 -0.80
CA TYR A 106 -2.57 -11.03 -0.50
C TYR A 106 -1.96 -9.86 -1.25
N ILE A 107 -0.89 -9.32 -0.69
CA ILE A 107 -0.07 -8.26 -1.27
C ILE A 107 1.25 -8.88 -1.72
N LYS A 108 1.68 -8.58 -2.95
CA LYS A 108 3.02 -8.88 -3.41
C LYS A 108 3.94 -7.72 -3.04
N THR A 109 4.92 -7.97 -2.19
CA THR A 109 5.85 -6.98 -1.64
C THR A 109 7.27 -7.53 -1.60
N THR A 110 8.22 -6.68 -1.26
CA THR A 110 9.62 -7.03 -1.03
C THR A 110 9.90 -7.06 0.46
N MET A 111 10.62 -8.09 0.89
CA MET A 111 11.14 -8.21 2.25
C MET A 111 12.30 -7.23 2.45
N SER A 112 12.22 -6.40 3.50
CA SER A 112 13.23 -5.40 3.82
C SER A 112 14.33 -5.99 4.71
N TYR A 113 13.99 -6.47 5.90
CA TYR A 113 14.94 -7.10 6.83
C TYR A 113 14.23 -8.07 7.79
N PRO A 114 14.94 -9.10 8.29
CA PRO A 114 14.38 -10.06 9.22
C PRO A 114 14.41 -9.49 10.63
N MET A 115 13.41 -9.83 11.45
CA MET A 115 13.29 -9.42 12.83
C MET A 115 13.12 -10.68 13.70
N PRO A 116 14.22 -11.25 14.22
CA PRO A 116 14.16 -12.43 15.07
C PRO A 116 13.37 -12.15 16.33
N ALA A 117 12.69 -13.18 16.82
CA ALA A 117 11.92 -13.11 18.05
C ALA A 117 12.82 -12.64 19.21
N ASP A 118 12.45 -11.53 19.85
CA ASP A 118 13.18 -10.99 20.99
C ASP A 118 12.54 -11.48 22.30
N SER A 119 13.28 -12.32 23.02
CA SER A 119 12.88 -12.85 24.32
C SER A 119 12.67 -11.79 25.39
N ASN A 120 13.19 -10.57 25.19
CA ASN A 120 13.04 -9.44 26.10
C ASN A 120 11.91 -8.47 25.69
N SER A 121 11.21 -8.73 24.57
CA SER A 121 10.11 -7.90 24.12
C SER A 121 8.81 -8.20 24.89
N VAL A 122 7.99 -7.16 25.07
CA VAL A 122 6.68 -7.25 25.75
C VAL A 122 5.61 -7.89 24.84
N THR A 123 5.90 -7.98 23.53
CA THR A 123 5.06 -8.55 22.47
C THR A 123 5.31 -10.06 22.27
N PRO A 124 4.43 -10.77 21.55
CA PRO A 124 4.59 -12.21 21.31
C PRO A 124 5.99 -12.55 20.76
N ASN A 125 6.63 -13.57 21.33
CA ASN A 125 7.96 -14.03 20.95
C ASN A 125 7.91 -14.81 19.62
N THR A 126 7.52 -14.12 18.54
CA THR A 126 7.38 -14.65 17.19
C THR A 126 8.43 -14.04 16.27
N ASN A 127 8.93 -14.84 15.34
CA ASN A 127 9.79 -14.32 14.28
C ASN A 127 8.95 -13.47 13.33
N GLU A 128 9.47 -12.31 12.95
CA GLU A 128 8.80 -11.39 12.05
C GLU A 128 9.71 -11.00 10.89
N ILE A 129 9.11 -10.65 9.76
CA ILE A 129 9.81 -9.97 8.68
C ILE A 129 9.23 -8.57 8.51
N CYS A 130 10.10 -7.61 8.21
CA CYS A 130 9.68 -6.28 7.79
C CYS A 130 9.46 -6.28 6.27
N VAL A 131 8.33 -5.75 5.82
CA VAL A 131 7.97 -5.68 4.40
C VAL A 131 7.67 -4.25 3.96
N GLU A 132 7.89 -3.96 2.68
CA GLU A 132 7.62 -2.64 2.09
C GLU A 132 6.24 -2.61 1.42
N LEU A 133 5.25 -1.97 2.04
CA LEU A 133 3.92 -1.87 1.43
C LEU A 133 3.99 -1.13 0.08
N PRO A 134 3.37 -1.64 -1.00
CA PRO A 134 3.44 -1.05 -2.33
C PRO A 134 2.52 0.18 -2.49
N PHE A 135 2.02 0.71 -1.38
CA PHE A 135 1.16 1.88 -1.29
C PHE A 135 1.57 2.66 -0.04
N ASP A 136 1.99 3.91 -0.24
CA ASP A 136 2.49 4.81 0.80
C ASP A 136 1.91 6.23 0.65
N ARG A 137 1.08 6.46 -0.38
CA ARG A 137 0.66 7.80 -0.80
C ARG A 137 -0.77 7.82 -1.31
N PHE A 138 -1.49 8.87 -0.93
CA PHE A 138 -2.80 9.21 -1.45
C PHE A 138 -2.73 10.53 -2.23
N TYR A 139 -2.95 10.47 -3.54
CA TYR A 139 -2.96 11.65 -4.40
C TYR A 139 -4.31 12.34 -4.34
N MET A 140 -4.30 13.66 -4.15
CA MET A 140 -5.49 14.49 -4.11
C MET A 140 -5.21 15.86 -4.73
N GLU A 141 -6.25 16.69 -4.82
CA GLU A 141 -6.14 18.04 -5.37
C GLU A 141 -5.17 18.90 -4.52
N GLU A 142 -4.33 19.70 -5.18
CA GLU A 142 -3.17 20.37 -4.57
C GLU A 142 -3.56 21.50 -3.59
N THR A 143 -4.69 22.17 -3.82
CA THR A 143 -5.21 23.19 -2.89
C THR A 143 -5.83 22.58 -1.65
N LEU A 144 -6.38 21.36 -1.75
CA LEU A 144 -6.96 20.61 -0.65
C LEU A 144 -5.91 19.87 0.18
N ALA A 145 -4.78 19.48 -0.41
CA ALA A 145 -3.76 18.68 0.27
C ALA A 145 -3.22 19.26 1.59
N PRO A 146 -2.91 20.57 1.72
CA PRO A 146 -2.46 21.14 3.00
C PRO A 146 -3.54 21.09 4.08
N LYS A 147 -4.81 21.29 3.70
CA LYS A 147 -5.93 21.20 4.64
C LYS A 147 -6.13 19.75 5.10
N ALA A 148 -6.04 18.80 4.15
CA ALA A 148 -6.04 17.36 4.44
C ALA A 148 -4.96 17.01 5.45
N GLU A 149 -3.73 17.45 5.21
CA GLU A 149 -2.59 17.17 6.07
C GLU A 149 -2.77 17.77 7.47
N GLN A 150 -3.25 19.02 7.56
CA GLN A 150 -3.53 19.66 8.84
C GLN A 150 -4.61 18.89 9.62
N ALA A 151 -5.75 18.60 9.00
CA ALA A 151 -6.81 17.80 9.63
C ALA A 151 -6.29 16.43 10.07
N TYR A 152 -5.47 15.80 9.25
CA TYR A 152 -4.86 14.52 9.55
C TYR A 152 -3.89 14.60 10.74
N ARG A 153 -3.08 15.66 10.85
CA ARG A 153 -2.19 15.91 11.99
C ARG A 153 -2.95 16.18 13.28
N GLU A 154 -4.09 16.87 13.21
CA GLU A 154 -4.93 17.20 14.36
C GLU A 154 -5.67 15.98 14.92
N HIS A 155 -6.17 15.09 14.04
CA HIS A 155 -6.92 13.89 14.43
C HIS A 155 -6.07 12.65 14.63
N SER A 156 -4.83 12.64 14.13
CA SER A 156 -3.91 11.53 14.38
C SER A 156 -3.27 11.61 15.76
N THR A 157 -4.01 11.23 16.79
CA THR A 157 -3.41 10.89 18.08
C THR A 157 -3.15 9.39 18.15
N ARG A 158 -2.10 8.96 18.87
CA ARG A 158 -1.81 7.53 19.10
C ARG A 158 -2.96 6.75 19.76
N THR A 159 -3.96 7.45 20.28
CA THR A 159 -5.03 6.87 21.11
C THR A 159 -6.34 6.77 20.35
N THR A 160 -6.59 7.67 19.40
CA THR A 160 -7.82 7.71 18.62
C THR A 160 -7.49 7.28 17.19
N HIS A 161 -7.84 6.03 16.86
CA HIS A 161 -7.65 5.40 15.55
C HIS A 161 -8.60 6.01 14.49
N ASP A 162 -8.70 7.34 14.47
CA ASP A 162 -9.71 8.09 13.73
C ASP A 162 -9.36 8.20 12.24
N CYS A 163 -8.10 7.90 11.89
CA CYS A 163 -7.57 7.96 10.54
C CYS A 163 -7.24 6.55 10.02
N TYR A 164 -7.84 6.20 8.88
CA TYR A 164 -7.54 4.94 8.20
C TYR A 164 -7.65 5.10 6.68
N ALA A 165 -6.86 4.31 5.95
CA ALA A 165 -6.97 4.17 4.51
C ALA A 165 -7.74 2.91 4.14
N ALA A 166 -8.74 3.05 3.27
CA ALA A 166 -9.38 1.91 2.62
C ALA A 166 -8.51 1.45 1.45
N VAL A 167 -8.00 0.23 1.51
CA VAL A 167 -7.15 -0.36 0.49
C VAL A 167 -7.84 -1.59 -0.08
N ARG A 168 -7.99 -1.65 -1.40
CA ARG A 168 -8.50 -2.83 -2.09
C ARG A 168 -7.37 -3.73 -2.51
N ILE A 169 -7.48 -5.01 -2.17
CA ILE A 169 -6.45 -6.03 -2.41
C ILE A 169 -7.02 -7.13 -3.29
N TYR A 170 -6.29 -7.48 -4.34
CA TYR A 170 -6.63 -8.57 -5.26
C TYR A 170 -5.39 -9.15 -5.93
N ASN A 171 -5.15 -10.44 -5.75
CA ASN A 171 -4.11 -11.22 -6.45
C ASN A 171 -2.73 -10.55 -6.44
N GLY A 172 -2.30 -10.05 -5.27
CA GLY A 172 -1.00 -9.41 -5.09
C GLY A 172 -0.96 -7.92 -5.45
N GLN A 173 -2.03 -7.38 -6.05
CA GLN A 173 -2.19 -5.95 -6.29
C GLN A 173 -2.92 -5.29 -5.11
N ALA A 174 -2.47 -4.10 -4.74
CA ALA A 174 -3.10 -3.29 -3.72
C ALA A 174 -3.23 -1.84 -4.21
N ALA A 175 -4.41 -1.27 -4.01
CA ALA A 175 -4.71 0.11 -4.40
C ALA A 175 -5.51 0.81 -3.30
N ILE A 176 -5.08 2.01 -2.92
CA ILE A 176 -5.82 2.85 -1.98
C ILE A 176 -7.07 3.37 -2.71
N GLU A 177 -8.24 3.07 -2.17
CA GLU A 177 -9.53 3.54 -2.66
C GLU A 177 -9.83 4.94 -2.11
N ASN A 178 -9.66 5.13 -0.80
CA ASN A 178 -9.91 6.42 -0.15
C ASN A 178 -9.23 6.52 1.21
N LEU A 179 -9.08 7.75 1.69
CA LEU A 179 -8.61 8.06 3.05
C LEU A 179 -9.78 8.59 3.88
N TYR A 180 -9.89 8.11 5.12
CA TYR A 180 -10.94 8.49 6.04
C TYR A 180 -10.35 9.17 7.27
N ILE A 181 -11.03 10.24 7.71
CA ILE A 181 -10.76 10.98 8.95
C ILE A 181 -12.07 11.07 9.73
N VAL A 182 -12.10 10.58 10.96
CA VAL A 182 -13.29 10.56 11.84
C VAL A 182 -14.49 9.92 11.12
N GLY A 183 -14.24 8.82 10.39
CA GLY A 183 -15.25 8.07 9.65
C GLY A 183 -15.79 8.74 8.38
N LYS A 184 -15.30 9.93 8.00
CA LYS A 184 -15.67 10.63 6.76
C LYS A 184 -14.56 10.53 5.71
N PRO A 185 -14.90 10.40 4.42
CA PRO A 185 -13.93 10.54 3.35
C PRO A 185 -13.23 11.90 3.43
N ILE A 186 -11.91 11.93 3.25
CA ILE A 186 -11.13 13.17 3.38
C ILE A 186 -11.62 14.28 2.45
N GLY A 187 -12.05 13.93 1.24
CA GLY A 187 -12.62 14.90 0.30
C GLY A 187 -13.88 15.58 0.82
N GLU A 188 -14.75 14.87 1.54
CA GLU A 188 -15.98 15.43 2.12
C GLU A 188 -15.72 16.20 3.41
N TYR A 189 -14.79 15.70 4.24
CA TYR A 189 -14.37 16.37 5.46
C TYR A 189 -13.91 17.81 5.17
N LEU A 190 -13.11 17.98 4.11
CA LEU A 190 -12.53 19.27 3.73
C LEU A 190 -13.49 20.26 3.07
N ILE A 191 -14.68 19.82 2.63
CA ILE A 191 -15.70 20.71 2.05
C ILE A 191 -16.61 21.27 3.17
N GLN A 192 -16.66 20.62 4.33
CA GLN A 192 -17.53 20.99 5.45
C GLN A 192 -16.88 21.98 6.44
N GLU A 193 -15.57 22.20 6.36
CA GLU A 193 -14.80 23.22 7.11
C GLU A 193 -14.46 24.44 6.24
#